data_AF-A0A1G7ZSU2-F1
#
_entry.id   AF-A0A1G7ZSU2-F1
#
_cell.length_a   1.000
_cell.length_b   1.000
_cell.length_c   1.000
_cell.angle_alpha   90.00
_cell.angle_beta   90.00
_cell.angle_gamma   90.00
#
_symmetry.space_group_name_H-M   'P 1'
#
loop_
_entity.id
_entity.type
_entity.pdbx_description
1 polymer ?
#
loop_
_entity_poly.entity_id
_entity_poly.type
_entity_poly.pdbx_seq_one_letter_code
_entity_poly.pdbx_strand_id
1 'polypeptide(L)'
;MSDYTRLTTSAEVYAVIMARHRDQMVAFATFSDPDGTFNGGPGIRGRMDTTWGIAGCDYPILEINTYWDIDPTQPHKRVNQTHSYFLLMAEKDET
;
A
#
# COMPACT_ATOMS: atom_id res chain seq x y z
N MET A 1 14.11 -12.49 2.45
CA MET A 1 13.40 -12.65 1.16
C MET A 1 11.93 -12.43 1.45
N SER A 2 11.18 -11.68 0.64
CA SER A 2 9.74 -11.55 0.87
C SER A 2 9.07 -12.83 0.41
N ASP A 3 8.17 -13.41 1.21
CA ASP A 3 7.51 -14.70 0.94
C ASP A 3 6.49 -14.65 -0.23
N TYR A 4 6.54 -13.58 -1.04
CA TYR A 4 5.62 -13.31 -2.13
C TYR A 4 6.26 -12.38 -3.17
N THR A 5 5.86 -12.57 -4.42
CA THR A 5 6.23 -11.73 -5.56
C THR A 5 5.22 -10.59 -5.74
N ARG A 6 5.73 -9.40 -6.06
CA ARG A 6 4.92 -8.21 -6.38
C ARG A 6 4.73 -8.07 -7.88
N LEU A 7 3.47 -8.08 -8.32
CA LEU A 7 3.10 -7.79 -9.71
C LEU A 7 2.43 -6.41 -9.78
N THR A 8 3.06 -5.47 -10.46
CA THR A 8 2.48 -4.14 -10.70
C THR A 8 1.14 -4.27 -11.40
N THR A 9 0.12 -3.56 -10.88
CA THR A 9 -1.22 -3.51 -11.46
C THR A 9 -1.74 -2.07 -11.51
N SER A 10 -2.99 -1.90 -11.93
CA SER A 10 -3.63 -0.60 -12.08
C SER A 10 -4.60 -0.25 -10.95
N ALA A 11 -4.98 1.02 -10.89
CA ALA A 11 -5.97 1.51 -9.94
C ALA A 11 -7.34 0.83 -10.13
N GLU A 12 -7.72 0.53 -11.37
CA GLU A 12 -8.98 -0.10 -11.74
C GLU A 12 -9.06 -1.54 -11.21
N VAL A 13 -7.97 -2.31 -11.34
CA VAL A 13 -7.92 -3.69 -10.81
C VAL A 13 -8.05 -3.67 -9.29
N TYR A 14 -7.29 -2.81 -8.61
CA TYR A 14 -7.39 -2.62 -7.17
C TYR A 14 -8.82 -2.24 -6.75
N ALA A 15 -9.41 -1.26 -7.43
CA ALA A 15 -10.74 -0.76 -7.13
C ALA A 15 -11.83 -1.82 -7.31
N VAL A 16 -11.77 -2.62 -8.38
CA VAL A 16 -12.72 -3.71 -8.62
C VAL A 16 -12.61 -4.80 -7.57
N ILE A 17 -11.38 -5.23 -7.23
CA ILE A 17 -11.17 -6.24 -6.17
C ILE A 17 -11.74 -5.75 -4.85
N MET A 18 -11.40 -4.52 -4.44
CA MET A 18 -11.91 -3.94 -3.20
C MET A 18 -13.43 -3.77 -3.25
N ALA A 19 -14.02 -3.30 -4.35
CA ALA A 19 -15.47 -3.14 -4.46
C ALA A 19 -16.24 -4.47 -4.39
N ARG A 20 -15.66 -5.56 -4.90
CA ARG A 20 -16.30 -6.88 -4.94
C ARG A 20 -16.07 -7.74 -3.71
N HIS A 21 -14.96 -7.53 -3.00
CA HIS A 21 -14.51 -8.42 -1.94
C HIS A 21 -14.16 -7.70 -0.63
N ARG A 22 -14.55 -6.43 -0.44
CA ARG A 22 -14.18 -5.63 0.75
C ARG A 22 -14.46 -6.33 2.07
N ASP A 23 -15.55 -7.06 2.14
CA ASP A 23 -16.05 -7.81 3.29
C ASP A 23 -15.16 -8.99 3.68
N GLN A 24 -14.42 -9.55 2.72
CA GLN A 24 -13.47 -10.65 2.91
C GLN A 24 -12.04 -10.16 3.14
N MET A 25 -11.78 -8.89 2.83
CA MET A 25 -10.45 -8.27 2.94
C MET A 25 -10.16 -7.79 4.35
N VAL A 26 -9.00 -8.20 4.86
CA VAL A 26 -8.44 -7.76 6.14
C VAL A 26 -7.12 -7.04 5.90
N ALA A 27 -6.82 -6.05 6.74
CA ALA A 27 -5.52 -5.39 6.70
C ALA A 27 -4.46 -6.39 7.17
N PHE A 28 -3.53 -6.74 6.27
CA PHE A 28 -2.40 -7.62 6.57
C PHE A 28 -1.26 -6.81 7.18
N ALA A 29 -0.98 -5.64 6.61
CA ALA A 29 -0.04 -4.67 7.15
C ALA A 29 -0.45 -3.26 6.75
N THR A 30 -0.15 -2.29 7.61
CA THR A 30 -0.38 -0.87 7.34
C THR A 30 0.82 -0.05 7.80
N PHE A 31 1.22 0.91 6.99
CA PHE A 31 2.20 1.92 7.38
C PHE A 31 1.62 3.31 7.13
N SER A 32 1.81 4.23 8.07
CA SER A 32 1.34 5.60 7.96
C SER A 32 2.37 6.56 8.54
N ASP A 33 2.92 7.40 7.66
CA ASP A 33 3.77 8.54 8.01
C ASP A 33 3.32 9.74 7.17
N PRO A 34 2.19 10.37 7.54
CA PRO A 34 1.61 11.42 6.74
C PRO A 34 2.45 12.70 6.73
N ASP A 35 3.26 12.89 7.77
CA ASP A 35 4.10 14.07 7.96
C ASP A 35 5.54 13.86 7.46
N GLY A 36 5.90 12.66 6.99
CA GLY A 36 7.23 12.38 6.44
C GLY A 36 8.36 12.47 7.46
N THR A 37 8.03 12.26 8.74
CA THR A 37 8.94 12.45 9.87
C THR A 37 9.43 11.13 10.45
N PHE A 38 9.03 9.99 9.86
CA PHE A 38 9.51 8.69 10.28
C PHE A 38 11.04 8.66 10.27
N ASN A 39 11.64 8.18 11.37
CA ASN A 39 13.08 8.22 11.65
C ASN A 39 13.73 9.62 11.76
N GLY A 40 12.97 10.65 12.12
CA GLY A 40 13.49 12.00 12.35
C GLY A 40 13.79 12.77 11.06
N GLY A 41 13.18 12.35 9.95
CA GLY A 41 13.31 13.01 8.65
C GLY A 41 12.75 14.45 8.65
N PRO A 42 13.11 15.26 7.65
CA PRO A 42 12.76 16.68 7.59
C PRO A 42 11.27 16.96 7.28
N GLY A 43 10.43 15.93 7.18
CA GLY A 43 9.00 16.09 6.90
C GLY A 43 8.70 16.55 5.48
N ILE A 44 9.48 16.10 4.50
CA ILE A 44 9.38 16.56 3.09
C ILE A 44 8.50 15.66 2.21
N ARG A 45 8.26 14.41 2.63
CA ARG A 45 7.53 13.42 1.83
C ARG A 45 6.70 12.50 2.72
N GLY A 46 5.38 12.53 2.55
CA GLY A 46 4.47 11.64 3.24
C GLY A 46 4.35 10.29 2.55
N ARG A 47 4.00 9.27 3.34
CA ARG A 47 3.84 7.88 2.89
C ARG A 47 2.68 7.21 3.62
N MET A 48 1.84 6.51 2.86
CA MET A 48 0.87 5.56 3.40
C MET A 48 0.85 4.31 2.56
N ASP A 49 1.06 3.17 3.20
CA ASP A 49 0.99 1.87 2.56
C ASP A 49 -0.06 1.01 3.23
N THR A 50 -0.77 0.23 2.44
CA THR A 50 -1.73 -0.75 2.96
C THR A 50 -1.62 -2.02 2.15
N THR A 51 -1.37 -3.10 2.87
CA THR A 51 -1.34 -4.46 2.34
C THR A 51 -2.57 -5.19 2.85
N TRP A 52 -3.32 -5.80 1.95
CA TRP A 52 -4.53 -6.56 2.23
C TRP A 52 -4.27 -8.05 2.06
N GLY A 53 -4.89 -8.83 2.94
CA GLY A 53 -5.04 -10.27 2.81
C GLY A 53 -6.52 -10.64 2.84
N ILE A 54 -6.79 -11.93 2.73
CA ILE A 54 -8.12 -12.50 2.93
C ILE A 54 -8.16 -13.14 4.32
N ALA A 55 -9.29 -13.04 5.02
CA ALA A 55 -9.46 -13.70 6.31
C ALA A 55 -9.19 -15.22 6.19
N GLY A 56 -8.28 -15.74 7.01
CA GLY A 56 -7.91 -17.16 6.99
C GLY A 56 -6.83 -17.54 5.96
N CYS A 57 -6.26 -16.58 5.24
CA CYS A 57 -5.09 -16.79 4.40
C CYS A 57 -3.82 -16.24 5.07
N ASP A 58 -2.73 -17.00 4.96
CA ASP A 58 -1.44 -16.63 5.57
C ASP A 58 -0.63 -15.62 4.73
N TYR A 59 -1.09 -15.32 3.51
CA TYR A 59 -0.39 -14.48 2.56
C TYR A 59 -1.25 -13.28 2.15
N PRO A 60 -0.63 -12.10 1.96
CA PRO A 60 -1.31 -10.95 1.40
C PRO A 60 -1.53 -11.14 -0.10
N ILE A 61 -2.50 -10.41 -0.66
CA ILE A 61 -2.89 -10.53 -2.07
C ILE A 61 -2.92 -9.20 -2.82
N LEU A 62 -2.94 -8.07 -2.11
CA LEU A 62 -3.11 -6.75 -2.69
C LEU A 62 -2.35 -5.71 -1.88
N GLU A 63 -1.66 -4.78 -2.54
CA GLU A 63 -0.94 -3.68 -1.89
C GLU A 63 -1.22 -2.37 -2.62
N ILE A 64 -1.37 -1.30 -1.85
CA ILE A 64 -1.39 0.08 -2.33
C ILE A 64 -0.35 0.89 -1.56
N ASN A 65 0.50 1.59 -2.29
CA ASN A 65 1.46 2.53 -1.74
C ASN A 65 1.13 3.92 -2.24
N THR A 66 1.05 4.88 -1.32
CA THR A 66 0.69 6.26 -1.60
C THR A 66 1.77 7.18 -1.08
N TYR A 67 2.26 8.07 -1.94
CA TYR A 67 3.27 9.06 -1.59
C TYR A 67 2.82 10.45 -2.02
N TRP A 68 3.26 11.47 -1.31
CA TRP A 68 3.06 12.86 -1.68
C TRP A 68 4.18 13.73 -1.14
N ASP A 69 4.38 14.88 -1.77
CA ASP A 69 5.28 15.91 -1.31
C ASP A 69 4.58 16.78 -0.26
N ILE A 70 5.33 17.19 0.75
CA ILE A 70 4.87 18.07 1.81
C ILE A 70 5.44 19.46 1.55
N ASP A 71 4.53 20.43 1.36
CA ASP A 71 4.87 21.83 1.16
C ASP A 71 4.50 22.64 2.42
N PRO A 72 5.49 23.14 3.18
CA PRO A 72 5.24 23.95 4.38
C PRO A 72 4.44 25.22 4.11
N THR A 73 4.43 25.72 2.87
CA THR A 73 3.66 26.91 2.47
C THR A 73 2.18 26.60 2.22
N GLN A 74 1.83 25.32 2.05
CA GLN A 74 0.48 24.83 1.81
C GLN A 74 0.13 23.72 2.83
N PRO A 75 -0.05 24.06 4.11
CA PRO A 75 -0.31 23.07 5.16
C PRO A 75 -1.55 22.23 4.85
N HIS A 76 -1.49 20.94 5.22
CA HIS A 76 -2.53 19.92 4.98
C HIS A 76 -2.79 19.55 3.51
N LYS A 77 -2.09 20.16 2.55
CA LYS A 77 -2.21 19.82 1.13
C LYS A 77 -1.19 18.75 0.75
N ARG A 78 -1.67 17.68 0.14
CA ARG A 78 -0.82 16.66 -0.50
C ARG A 78 -0.51 17.10 -1.92
N VAL A 79 0.77 17.32 -2.23
CA VAL A 79 1.22 17.74 -3.57
C VAL A 79 1.86 16.55 -4.28
N ASN A 80 1.74 16.48 -5.62
CA ASN A 80 2.32 15.40 -6.44
C ASN A 80 1.99 14.00 -5.93
N GLN A 81 0.74 13.80 -5.48
CA GLN A 81 0.32 12.53 -4.92
C GLN A 81 0.41 11.42 -5.98
N THR A 82 1.12 10.35 -5.66
CA THR A 82 1.29 9.17 -6.51
C THR A 82 0.78 7.94 -5.79
N HIS A 83 0.20 7.02 -6.57
CA HIS A 83 -0.26 5.73 -6.10
C HIS A 83 0.41 4.63 -6.91
N SER A 84 0.83 3.56 -6.23
CA SER A 84 1.31 2.34 -6.86
C SER A 84 0.49 1.17 -6.32
N TYR A 85 0.05 0.30 -7.22
CA TYR A 85 -0.83 -0.82 -6.91
C TYR A 85 -0.13 -2.12 -7.28
N PHE A 86 -0.26 -3.13 -6.44
CA PHE A 86 0.36 -4.43 -6.67
C PHE A 86 -0.59 -5.56 -6.33
N LEU A 87 -0.60 -6.59 -7.17
CA LEU A 87 -1.05 -7.93 -6.79
C LEU A 87 0.11 -8.66 -6.14
N LEU A 88 -0.18 -9.39 -5.07
CA LEU A 88 0.80 -10.16 -4.34
C LEU A 88 0.53 -11.64 -4.57
N MET A 89 1.55 -12.35 -5.02
CA MET A 89 1.48 -13.76 -5.36
C MET A 89 2.39 -14.52 -4.42
N ALA A 90 1.86 -15.50 -3.69
CA ALA A 90 2.68 -16.41 -2.90
C ALA A 90 3.71 -17.08 -3.83
N GLU A 91 4.95 -17.16 -3.37
CA GLU A 91 5.95 -17.97 -4.07
C GLU A 91 5.59 -19.44 -3.89
N LYS A 92 5.66 -20.22 -4.98
CA LYS A 92 5.36 -21.64 -4.93
C LYS A 92 6.51 -22.33 -4.20
N ASP A 93 6.23 -23.04 -3.11
CA ASP A 93 7.20 -23.95 -2.53
C ASP A 93 7.63 -24.97 -3.61
N GLU A 94 8.90 -24.97 -3.98
CA GLU A 94 9.48 -26.02 -4.82
C GLU A 94 9.56 -27.32 -4.00
N THR A 95 8.47 -28.10 -4.02
CA THR A 95 8.49 -29.54 -3.67
C THR A 95 9.14 -30.36 -4.77
#